data_AF-A0A377XB23-F1
#
_entry.id   AF-A0A377XB23-F1
#
_cell.length_a   1.000
_cell.length_b   1.000
_cell.length_c   1.000
_cell.angle_alpha   90.00
_cell.angle_beta   90.00
_cell.angle_gamma   90.00
#
_symmetry.space_group_name_H-M   'P 1'
#
loop_
_entity.id
_entity.type
_entity.pdbx_description
1 polymer ?
#
loop_
_entity_poly.entity_id
_entity_poly.type
_entity_poly.pdbx_seq_one_letter_code
_entity_poly.pdbx_strand_id
1 'polypeptide(L)'
;MIRGTELEPVAREMYALNEFDAEITEVGLIDHPTIPGFAASPDGLVNDDGLVEIKCPNTWTHLETLKTGEPKRQYLLQMHAQMMCTGRKWCDFVSFDDRLPPDLAYFKKRIHFDEALANEIESEVKKFLDELDKEISSIKNHDHAA
;
A
#
# COMPACT_ATOMS: atom_id res chain seq x y z
N MET A 1 -14.50 2.38 8.67
CA MET A 1 -13.84 2.96 7.48
C MET A 1 -13.77 4.48 7.60
N ILE A 2 -14.90 5.20 7.71
CA ILE A 2 -14.93 6.69 7.85
C ILE A 2 -13.89 7.26 8.82
N ARG A 3 -13.93 6.85 10.10
CA ARG A 3 -12.96 7.30 11.11
C ARG A 3 -11.50 7.11 10.70
N GLY A 4 -11.20 5.98 10.03
CA GLY A 4 -9.82 5.68 9.64
C GLY A 4 -9.30 6.69 8.62
N THR A 5 -10.14 7.04 7.65
CA THR A 5 -9.85 8.07 6.64
C THR A 5 -9.70 9.46 7.27
N GLU A 6 -10.57 9.82 8.22
CA GLU A 6 -10.47 11.11 8.93
C GLU A 6 -9.20 11.21 9.81
N LEU A 7 -8.70 10.08 10.30
CA LEU A 7 -7.52 10.02 11.18
C LEU A 7 -6.19 9.93 10.43
N GLU A 8 -6.21 9.51 9.17
CA GLU A 8 -5.00 9.33 8.35
C GLU A 8 -4.13 10.59 8.25
N PRO A 9 -4.67 11.83 8.08
CA PRO A 9 -3.84 13.04 8.10
C PRO A 9 -3.08 13.23 9.41
N VAL A 10 -3.71 12.90 10.55
CA VAL A 10 -3.06 12.96 11.88
C VAL A 10 -1.96 11.92 11.98
N ALA A 11 -2.19 10.69 11.49
CA ALA A 11 -1.18 9.66 11.46
C ALA A 11 0.03 10.04 10.56
N ARG A 12 -0.22 10.73 9.44
CA ARG A 12 0.83 11.27 8.55
C ARG A 12 1.66 12.34 9.24
N GLU A 13 1.01 13.27 9.95
CA GLU A 13 1.71 14.27 10.77
C GLU A 13 2.56 13.61 11.86
N MET A 14 2.02 12.60 12.55
CA MET A 14 2.78 11.83 13.54
C MET A 14 3.99 11.12 12.94
N TYR A 15 3.86 10.58 11.72
CA TYR A 15 4.99 10.00 11.00
C TYR A 15 6.05 11.07 10.69
N ALA A 16 5.66 12.23 10.14
CA ALA A 16 6.56 13.34 9.85
C ALA A 16 7.30 13.87 11.11
N LEU A 17 6.61 13.94 12.25
CA LEU A 17 7.20 14.38 13.52
C LEU A 17 8.21 13.37 14.08
N ASN A 18 7.99 12.07 13.87
CA ASN A 18 8.91 11.02 14.32
C ASN A 18 10.11 10.86 13.39
N GLU A 19 9.95 11.14 12.10
CA GLU A 19 11.00 11.07 11.08
C GLU A 19 11.46 12.50 10.74
N PHE A 20 12.29 13.10 11.60
CA PHE A 20 12.70 14.52 11.56
C PHE A 20 13.18 15.08 10.19
N ASP A 21 13.57 14.23 9.25
CA ASP A 21 14.05 14.59 7.90
C ASP A 21 13.15 14.02 6.77
N ALA A 22 11.89 13.66 7.06
CA ALA A 22 10.96 13.12 6.07
C ALA A 22 10.16 14.24 5.40
N GLU A 23 10.48 14.52 4.13
CA GLU A 23 9.61 15.25 3.22
C GLU A 23 8.57 14.29 2.64
N ILE A 24 7.29 14.55 2.91
CA ILE A 24 6.18 13.70 2.48
C ILE A 24 5.37 14.45 1.42
N THR A 25 5.25 13.85 0.24
CA THR A 25 4.41 14.37 -0.86
C THR A 25 3.23 13.44 -1.09
N GLU A 26 2.01 13.93 -0.89
CA GLU A 26 0.79 13.19 -1.26
C GLU A 26 0.69 13.05 -2.79
N VAL A 27 0.19 11.91 -3.24
CA VAL A 27 0.05 11.57 -4.66
C VAL A 27 -1.27 10.88 -4.92
N GLY A 28 -1.71 10.92 -6.18
CA GLY A 28 -2.85 10.13 -6.62
C GLY A 28 -2.46 8.70 -7.00
N LEU A 29 -3.25 8.13 -7.90
CA LEU A 29 -2.96 6.83 -8.50
C LEU A 29 -1.74 6.93 -9.45
N ILE A 30 -0.82 5.98 -9.32
CA ILE A 30 0.39 5.86 -10.14
C ILE A 30 0.33 4.54 -10.89
N ASP A 31 0.29 4.62 -12.23
CA ASP A 31 0.31 3.43 -13.09
C ASP A 31 1.65 2.71 -13.03
N HIS A 32 1.60 1.37 -13.15
CA HIS A 32 2.79 0.56 -13.30
C HIS A 32 3.50 0.92 -14.61
N PRO A 33 4.84 1.09 -14.60
CA PRO A 33 5.57 1.63 -15.75
C PRO A 33 5.47 0.77 -17.02
N THR A 34 5.19 -0.53 -16.87
CA THR A 34 5.21 -1.51 -17.97
C THR A 34 3.99 -2.45 -18.04
N ILE A 35 3.09 -2.44 -17.06
CA ILE A 35 1.95 -3.38 -16.98
C ILE A 35 0.66 -2.55 -17.04
N PRO A 36 0.02 -2.45 -18.22
CA PRO A 36 -1.24 -1.72 -18.36
C PRO A 36 -2.32 -2.28 -17.44
N GLY A 37 -3.13 -1.40 -16.84
CA GLY A 37 -4.21 -1.82 -15.93
C GLY A 37 -3.75 -2.23 -14.53
N PHE A 38 -2.47 -2.06 -14.20
CA PHE A 38 -1.94 -2.21 -12.85
C PHE A 38 -1.45 -0.85 -12.34
N ALA A 39 -1.92 -0.43 -11.17
CA ALA A 39 -1.58 0.85 -10.57
C ALA A 39 -1.64 0.79 -9.04
N ALA A 40 -1.02 1.75 -8.38
CA ALA A 40 -1.00 1.86 -6.93
C ALA A 40 -1.15 3.31 -6.45
N SER A 41 -1.74 3.50 -5.28
CA SER A 41 -1.90 4.81 -4.63
C SER A 41 -1.28 4.72 -3.23
N PRO A 42 0.00 5.06 -3.04
CA PRO A 42 0.59 5.17 -1.72
C PRO A 42 0.06 6.40 -0.98
N ASP A 43 0.06 6.35 0.36
CA ASP A 43 -0.43 7.47 1.18
C ASP A 43 0.56 8.65 1.23
N GLY A 44 1.77 8.44 0.75
CA GLY A 44 2.76 9.50 0.50
C GLY A 44 4.07 8.97 -0.09
N LEU A 45 4.71 9.81 -0.89
CA LEU A 45 6.10 9.67 -1.28
C LEU A 45 6.99 10.28 -0.19
N VAL A 46 7.96 9.53 0.31
CA VAL A 46 8.88 9.97 1.36
C VAL A 46 10.26 10.20 0.78
N ASN A 47 10.76 11.44 0.83
CA ASN A 47 12.05 11.84 0.27
C ASN A 47 12.22 11.36 -1.18
N ASP A 48 13.42 10.94 -1.56
CA ASP A 48 13.74 10.52 -2.93
C ASP A 48 13.34 9.08 -3.25
N ASP A 49 13.43 8.15 -2.29
CA ASP A 49 13.35 6.71 -2.57
C ASP A 49 12.44 5.90 -1.63
N GLY A 50 11.63 6.57 -0.81
CA GLY A 50 10.73 5.95 0.16
C GLY A 50 9.23 6.15 -0.08
N LEU A 51 8.42 5.33 0.55
CA LEU A 51 6.96 5.46 0.57
C LEU A 51 6.48 5.40 2.02
N VAL A 52 5.25 5.86 2.27
CA VAL A 52 4.53 5.58 3.50
C VAL A 52 3.17 4.98 3.18
N GLU A 53 2.79 3.97 3.96
CA GLU A 53 1.47 3.33 3.93
C GLU A 53 0.90 3.33 5.34
N ILE A 54 -0.23 4.01 5.52
CA ILE A 54 -0.84 4.35 6.79
C ILE A 54 -2.12 3.56 6.98
N LYS A 55 -2.20 2.86 8.11
CA LYS A 55 -3.42 2.20 8.57
C LYS A 55 -3.91 2.86 9.85
N CYS A 56 -5.17 3.28 9.85
CA CYS A 56 -5.89 3.70 11.05
C CYS A 56 -6.99 2.67 11.42
N PRO A 57 -6.62 1.46 11.88
CA PRO A 57 -7.57 0.35 12.01
C PRO A 57 -8.41 0.45 13.30
N ASN A 58 -9.16 -0.61 13.60
CA ASN A 58 -9.73 -0.78 14.94
C ASN A 58 -8.61 -1.08 15.96
N THR A 59 -8.90 -0.80 17.23
CA THR A 59 -7.92 -0.93 18.32
C THR A 59 -7.35 -2.33 18.46
N TRP A 60 -8.18 -3.36 18.29
CA TRP A 60 -7.70 -4.74 18.38
C TRP A 60 -6.67 -5.06 17.30
N THR A 61 -6.92 -4.63 16.06
CA THR A 61 -5.99 -4.84 14.94
C THR A 61 -4.69 -4.07 15.16
N HIS A 62 -4.75 -2.84 15.67
CA HIS A 62 -3.54 -2.08 16.01
C HIS A 62 -2.72 -2.80 17.10
N LEU A 63 -3.38 -3.29 18.16
CA LEU A 63 -2.74 -4.07 19.22
C LEU A 63 -2.15 -5.39 18.71
N GLU A 64 -2.79 -6.06 17.76
CA GLU A 64 -2.22 -7.24 17.09
C GLU A 64 -0.95 -6.89 16.32
N THR A 65 -0.96 -5.80 15.55
CA THR A 65 0.23 -5.30 14.85
C THR A 65 1.38 -5.01 15.81
N LEU A 66 1.11 -4.36 16.95
CA LEU A 66 2.12 -4.12 17.99
C LEU A 66 2.69 -5.43 18.55
N LYS A 67 1.85 -6.43 18.79
CA LYS A 67 2.28 -7.74 19.33
C LYS A 67 3.12 -8.54 18.35
N THR A 68 2.76 -8.55 17.06
CA THR A 68 3.49 -9.30 16.04
C THR A 68 4.74 -8.55 15.57
N GLY A 69 4.73 -7.22 15.62
CA GLY A 69 5.76 -6.39 15.02
C GLY A 69 5.80 -6.51 13.49
N GLU A 70 4.73 -7.02 12.88
CA GLU A 70 4.67 -7.36 11.45
C GLU A 70 3.37 -6.87 10.81
N PRO A 71 3.43 -6.20 9.64
CA PRO A 71 2.28 -5.99 8.79
C PRO A 71 1.69 -7.32 8.32
N LYS A 72 0.37 -7.37 8.10
CA LYS A 72 -0.28 -8.54 7.49
C LYS A 72 0.26 -8.75 6.07
N ARG A 73 0.33 -10.01 5.61
CA ARG A 73 0.83 -10.36 4.25
C ARG A 73 0.16 -9.53 3.14
N GLN A 74 -1.14 -9.29 3.22
CA GLN A 74 -1.86 -8.44 2.26
C GLN A 74 -1.29 -7.01 2.16
N TYR A 75 -0.79 -6.44 3.26
CA TYR A 75 -0.16 -5.11 3.25
C TYR A 75 1.28 -5.18 2.73
N LEU A 76 1.99 -6.29 2.95
CA LEU A 76 3.28 -6.52 2.28
C LEU A 76 3.11 -6.55 0.76
N LEU A 77 2.08 -7.26 0.26
CA LEU A 77 1.75 -7.28 -1.17
C LEU A 77 1.38 -5.88 -1.68
N GLN A 78 0.55 -5.14 -0.93
CA GLN A 78 0.16 -3.76 -1.27
C GLN A 78 1.37 -2.83 -1.38
N MET A 79 2.27 -2.86 -0.39
CA MET A 79 3.47 -2.01 -0.38
C MET A 79 4.45 -2.38 -1.49
N HIS A 80 4.59 -3.67 -1.82
CA HIS A 80 5.41 -4.08 -2.95
C HIS A 80 4.81 -3.62 -4.28
N ALA A 81 3.50 -3.72 -4.47
CA ALA A 81 2.83 -3.15 -5.64
C ALA A 81 3.10 -1.64 -5.78
N GLN A 82 3.07 -0.88 -4.67
CA GLN A 82 3.42 0.54 -4.68
C GLN A 82 4.88 0.79 -5.07
N MET A 83 5.82 0.02 -4.51
CA MET A 83 7.25 0.13 -4.88
C MET A 83 7.47 -0.23 -6.36
N MET A 84 6.78 -1.24 -6.89
CA MET A 84 6.83 -1.62 -8.31
C MET A 84 6.31 -0.49 -9.22
N CYS A 85 5.21 0.17 -8.86
CA CYS A 85 4.64 1.26 -9.66
C CYS A 85 5.48 2.54 -9.61
N THR A 86 6.16 2.80 -8.49
CA THR A 86 6.90 4.05 -8.28
C THR A 86 8.41 3.94 -8.51
N GLY A 87 8.96 2.73 -8.56
CA GLY A 87 10.40 2.49 -8.61
C GLY A 87 11.14 2.80 -7.29
N ARG A 88 10.40 2.99 -6.19
CA ARG A 88 10.95 3.31 -4.87
C ARG A 88 11.45 2.07 -4.13
N LYS A 89 12.39 2.25 -3.20
CA LYS A 89 13.19 1.16 -2.62
C LYS A 89 12.64 0.61 -1.31
N TRP A 90 11.79 1.38 -0.63
CA TRP A 90 11.22 0.99 0.64
C TRP A 90 9.87 1.67 0.86
N CYS A 91 9.06 1.07 1.73
CA CYS A 91 7.82 1.65 2.25
C CYS A 91 7.80 1.53 3.76
N ASP A 92 7.57 2.64 4.47
CA ASP A 92 7.31 2.64 5.89
C ASP A 92 5.83 2.34 6.12
N PHE A 93 5.55 1.19 6.70
CA PHE A 93 4.23 0.83 7.19
C PHE A 93 3.96 1.51 8.52
N VAL A 94 2.91 2.30 8.60
CA VAL A 94 2.43 2.96 9.81
C VAL A 94 1.09 2.36 10.21
N SER A 95 0.95 2.01 11.49
CA SER A 95 -0.34 1.72 12.09
C SER A 95 -0.56 2.73 13.21
N PHE A 96 -1.74 3.34 13.27
CA PHE A 96 -2.04 4.40 14.24
C PHE A 96 -3.44 4.26 14.85
N ASP A 97 -3.54 4.48 16.15
CA ASP A 97 -4.81 4.55 16.86
C ASP A 97 -4.76 5.52 18.06
N ASP A 98 -5.34 6.71 17.89
CA ASP A 98 -5.39 7.79 18.89
C ASP A 98 -6.20 7.49 20.17
N ARG A 99 -6.89 6.35 20.22
CA ARG A 99 -7.64 5.90 21.41
C ARG A 99 -6.74 5.24 22.46
N LEU A 100 -5.52 4.87 22.09
CA LEU A 100 -4.56 4.21 22.98
C LEU A 100 -3.63 5.22 23.66
N PRO A 101 -2.98 4.82 24.77
CA PRO A 101 -1.90 5.62 25.37
C PRO A 101 -0.82 5.99 24.35
N PRO A 102 -0.11 7.13 24.51
CA PRO A 102 0.85 7.62 23.53
C PRO A 102 1.94 6.62 23.13
N ASP A 103 2.40 5.79 24.06
CA ASP A 103 3.40 4.74 23.85
C ASP A 103 2.88 3.51 23.07
N LEU A 104 1.57 3.41 22.90
CA LEU A 104 0.88 2.34 22.17
C LEU A 104 0.05 2.86 20.99
N ALA A 105 0.04 4.16 20.73
CA ALA A 105 -0.80 4.75 19.69
C ALA A 105 -0.16 4.65 18.30
N TYR A 106 1.16 4.52 18.22
CA TYR A 106 1.93 4.60 16.98
C TYR A 106 2.84 3.38 16.81
N PHE A 107 2.79 2.77 15.64
CA PHE A 107 3.69 1.72 15.21
C PHE A 107 4.21 2.02 13.82
N LYS A 108 5.51 1.83 13.61
CA LYS A 108 6.16 1.96 12.31
C LYS A 108 7.11 0.81 12.03
N LYS A 109 7.10 0.32 10.81
CA LYS A 109 8.09 -0.63 10.31
C LYS A 109 8.47 -0.35 8.86
N ARG A 110 9.78 -0.26 8.60
CA ARG A 110 10.31 -0.17 7.25
C ARG A 110 10.30 -1.52 6.56
N ILE A 111 9.71 -1.56 5.37
CA ILE A 111 9.72 -2.70 4.46
C ILE A 111 10.59 -2.32 3.27
N HIS A 112 11.65 -3.08 3.04
CA HIS A 112 12.48 -2.93 1.85
C HIS A 112 11.91 -3.72 0.68
N PHE A 113 12.16 -3.24 -0.52
CA PHE A 113 11.81 -3.95 -1.74
C PHE A 113 12.42 -5.35 -1.77
N ASP A 114 11.57 -6.35 -1.93
CA ASP A 114 11.94 -7.75 -2.13
C ASP A 114 11.65 -8.15 -3.59
N GLU A 115 12.71 -8.45 -4.33
CA GLU A 115 12.63 -8.84 -5.74
C GLU A 115 11.89 -10.17 -5.94
N ALA A 116 12.01 -11.12 -5.02
CA ALA A 116 11.30 -12.40 -5.13
C ALA A 116 9.78 -12.19 -4.98
N LEU A 117 9.38 -11.33 -4.05
CA LEU A 117 7.97 -10.98 -3.86
C LEU A 117 7.43 -10.14 -5.03
N ALA A 118 8.23 -9.21 -5.55
CA ALA A 118 7.84 -8.43 -6.72
C ALA A 118 7.62 -9.33 -7.96
N ASN A 119 8.49 -10.31 -8.18
CA ASN A 119 8.34 -11.29 -9.25
C ASN A 119 7.10 -12.18 -9.08
N GLU A 120 6.78 -12.58 -7.84
CA GLU A 120 5.54 -13.29 -7.50
C GLU A 120 4.32 -12.45 -7.89
N ILE A 121 4.27 -11.19 -7.45
CA ILE A 121 3.17 -10.25 -7.75
C ILE A 121 3.03 -10.02 -9.25
N GLU A 122 4.13 -9.71 -9.94
CA GLU A 122 4.12 -9.45 -11.39
C GLU A 122 3.59 -10.64 -12.19
N SER A 123 4.02 -11.85 -11.85
CA SER A 123 3.57 -13.09 -12.48
C SER A 123 2.05 -13.27 -12.31
N GLU A 124 1.54 -13.13 -11.09
CA GLU A 124 0.11 -13.34 -10.81
C GLU A 124 -0.77 -12.23 -11.40
N VAL A 125 -0.33 -10.97 -11.36
CA VAL A 125 -1.05 -9.85 -11.97
C VAL A 125 -1.15 -10.00 -13.48
N LYS A 126 -0.06 -10.40 -14.16
CA LYS A 126 -0.08 -10.64 -15.61
C LYS A 126 -1.03 -11.78 -16.01
N LYS A 127 -1.04 -12.88 -15.25
CA LYS A 127 -1.99 -13.98 -15.47
C LYS A 127 -3.43 -13.50 -15.32
N PHE A 128 -3.72 -12.78 -14.24
CA PHE A 128 -5.06 -12.23 -13.99
C PHE A 128 -5.53 -11.30 -15.11
N LEU A 129 -4.68 -10.39 -15.59
CA LEU A 129 -5.03 -9.46 -16.67
C LEU A 129 -5.30 -10.19 -17.99
N ASP A 130 -4.51 -11.22 -18.33
CA ASP A 130 -4.74 -12.04 -19.52
C ASP A 130 -6.06 -12.84 -19.43
N GLU A 131 -6.40 -13.38 -18.26
CA GLU A 131 -7.69 -14.03 -18.02
C GLU A 131 -8.86 -13.04 -18.14
N LEU A 132 -8.70 -11.83 -17.59
CA LEU A 132 -9.70 -10.77 -17.68
C LEU A 132 -9.95 -10.35 -19.13
N ASP A 133 -8.90 -10.14 -19.92
CA ASP A 133 -9.00 -9.74 -21.32
C ASP A 133 -9.69 -10.81 -22.19
N LYS A 134 -9.40 -12.09 -21.92
CA LYS A 134 -10.08 -13.22 -22.57
C LYS A 134 -11.57 -13.24 -22.25
N GLU A 135 -11.94 -13.03 -20.99
CA GLU A 135 -13.34 -13.02 -20.57
C GLU A 135 -14.11 -11.86 -21.21
N ILE A 136 -13.54 -10.66 -21.20
CA ILE A 136 -14.13 -9.47 -21.85
C ILE A 136 -14.32 -9.72 -23.36
N SER A 137 -13.34 -10.34 -24.01
CA SER A 137 -13.41 -10.66 -25.43
C SER A 137 -14.49 -11.71 -25.74
N SER A 138 -14.65 -12.71 -24.87
CA SER A 138 -15.69 -13.74 -24.97
C SER A 138 -17.10 -13.13 -24.96
N ILE A 139 -17.37 -12.23 -24.00
CA ILE A 139 -18.66 -11.55 -23.86
C ILE A 139 -18.96 -10.69 -25.10
N LYS A 140 -18.00 -9.87 -25.55
CA LYS A 140 -18.18 -9.00 -26.73
C LYS A 140 -18.46 -9.80 -28.01
N ASN A 141 -17.85 -10.96 -28.16
CA ASN A 141 -18.06 -11.82 -29.33
C ASN A 141 -19.43 -12.52 -29.31
N HIS A 142 -19.98 -12.81 -28.13
CA HIS A 142 -21.35 -13.34 -27.99
C HIS A 142 -22.41 -12.31 -28.40
N ASP A 143 -22.23 -11.03 -28.05
CA ASP A 143 -23.18 -9.96 -28.38
C ASP A 143 -23.20 -9.59 -29.89
N HIS A 144 -22.19 -10.00 -30.66
CA HIS A 144 -22.12 -9.79 -32.11
C HIS A 144 -22.63 -10.99 -32.93
N ALA A 145 -22.97 -12.10 -32.28
CA ALA A 145 -23.49 -13.31 -32.92
C ALA A 145 -25.01 -13.50 -32.74
N ALA A 146 -25.70 -12.57 -32.04
CA ALA A 146 -27.14 -12.50 -31.85
C ALA A 146 -27.75 -11.35 -32.67
#